data_AF-A0A1H6FJW2-F1
#
_entry.id   AF-A0A1H6FJW2-F1
#
_cell.length_a   1.000
_cell.length_b   1.000
_cell.length_c   1.000
_cell.angle_alpha   90.00
_cell.angle_beta   90.00
_cell.angle_gamma   90.00
#
_symmetry.space_group_name_H-M   'P 1'
#
loop_
_entity.id
_entity.type
_entity.pdbx_description
1 polymer ?
#
loop_
_entity_poly.entity_id
_entity_poly.type
_entity_poly.pdbx_seq_one_letter_code
_entity_poly.pdbx_strand_id
1 'polypeptide(L)'
;MGPVNMRLVEQARSIFAELGYSVEGNGPTFRAEREWKVVHVNTVLETAELSDESGQFHCYVAQPEDVDELETELRRRSPEYEWAIIVVDGDDYQVERAPPGPRATA
;
A
#
# COMPACT_ATOMS: atom_id res chain seq x y z
N MET A 1 2.85 22.06 8.73
CA MET A 1 2.58 20.95 7.80
C MET A 1 3.92 20.32 7.48
N GLY A 2 4.28 19.29 8.24
CA GLY A 2 5.65 18.86 8.45
C GLY A 2 6.10 17.69 7.56
N PRO A 3 7.37 17.26 7.67
CA PRO A 3 8.03 16.20 6.89
C PRO A 3 7.50 14.78 7.14
N VAL A 4 6.28 14.63 7.66
CA VAL A 4 5.67 13.34 8.02
C VAL A 4 5.41 12.47 6.79
N ASN A 5 4.98 13.09 5.67
CA ASN A 5 4.78 12.39 4.41
C ASN A 5 6.07 11.76 3.89
N MET A 6 7.22 12.44 4.03
CA MET A 6 8.49 11.90 3.54
C MET A 6 8.93 10.68 4.34
N ARG A 7 8.75 10.67 5.67
CA ARG A 7 9.11 9.50 6.49
C ARG A 7 8.29 8.27 6.12
N LEU A 8 6.98 8.40 5.96
CA LEU A 8 6.12 7.28 5.59
C LEU A 8 6.51 6.71 4.21
N VAL A 9 6.82 7.60 3.26
CA VAL A 9 7.30 7.22 1.92
C VAL A 9 8.63 6.50 2.00
N GLU A 10 9.61 7.05 2.71
CA GLU A 10 10.93 6.43 2.85
C GLU A 10 10.85 5.06 3.52
N GLN A 11 10.06 4.92 4.57
CA GLN A 11 9.84 3.63 5.25
C GLN A 11 9.20 2.60 4.32
N ALA A 12 8.11 2.98 3.65
CA ALA A 12 7.47 2.10 2.68
C ALA A 12 8.45 1.66 1.59
N ARG A 13 9.23 2.59 1.02
CA ARG A 13 10.25 2.25 0.02
C ARG A 13 11.30 1.29 0.58
N SER A 14 11.74 1.51 1.81
CA SER A 14 12.72 0.63 2.47
C SER A 14 12.19 -0.78 2.64
N ILE A 15 10.92 -0.94 3.06
CA ILE A 15 10.26 -2.25 3.18
C ILE A 15 10.23 -2.96 1.82
N PHE A 16 9.79 -2.28 0.75
CA PHE A 16 9.73 -2.87 -0.58
C PHE A 16 11.12 -3.20 -1.15
N ALA A 17 12.11 -2.34 -0.90
CA ALA A 17 13.50 -2.59 -1.29
C ALA A 17 14.08 -3.80 -0.54
N GLU A 18 13.80 -3.95 0.75
CA GLU A 18 14.22 -5.11 1.57
C GLU A 18 13.56 -6.41 1.10
N LEU A 19 12.29 -6.34 0.68
CA LEU A 19 11.56 -7.46 0.07
C LEU A 19 12.05 -7.82 -1.36
N GLY A 20 12.97 -7.03 -1.92
CA GLY A 20 13.56 -7.25 -3.24
C GLY A 20 12.71 -6.75 -4.41
N TYR A 21 11.87 -5.74 -4.18
CA TYR A 21 11.16 -5.03 -5.24
C TYR A 21 11.96 -3.79 -5.69
N SER A 22 11.95 -3.50 -7.00
CA SER A 22 12.46 -2.24 -7.54
C SER A 22 11.40 -1.16 -7.38
N VAL A 23 11.70 -0.15 -6.57
CA VAL A 23 10.77 0.95 -6.32
C VAL A 23 11.03 2.13 -7.25
N GLU A 24 10.12 2.33 -8.21
CA GLU A 24 10.03 3.51 -9.06
C GLU A 24 9.08 4.55 -8.46
N GLY A 25 9.56 5.79 -8.34
CA GLY A 25 8.81 6.91 -7.74
C GLY A 25 9.44 7.37 -6.43
N ASN A 26 9.35 8.68 -6.19
CA ASN A 26 9.89 9.35 -5.01
C ASN A 26 8.81 10.15 -4.25
N GLY A 27 7.54 9.93 -4.60
CA GLY A 27 6.39 10.65 -4.07
C GLY A 27 5.56 9.81 -3.10
N PRO A 28 4.42 10.34 -2.66
CA PRO A 28 3.44 9.62 -1.84
C PRO A 28 2.78 8.44 -2.57
N THR A 29 2.98 8.35 -3.87
CA THR A 29 2.60 7.20 -4.68
C THR A 29 3.83 6.72 -5.43
N PHE A 30 4.11 5.43 -5.33
CA PHE A 30 5.26 4.80 -6.00
C PHE A 30 4.91 3.38 -6.43
N ARG A 31 5.66 2.86 -7.39
CA ARG A 31 5.45 1.55 -8.00
C ARG A 31 6.61 0.64 -7.61
N ALA A 32 6.30 -0.44 -6.93
CA ALA A 32 7.23 -1.50 -6.59
C ALA A 32 7.11 -2.64 -7.60
N GLU A 33 8.07 -2.77 -8.49
CA GLU A 33 8.11 -3.78 -9.54
C GLU A 33 8.95 -4.98 -9.14
N ARG A 34 8.45 -6.17 -9.47
CA ARG A 34 9.18 -7.42 -9.39
C ARG A 34 8.89 -8.27 -10.60
N GLU A 35 9.79 -9.19 -10.92
CA GLU A 35 9.72 -10.01 -12.14
C GLU A 35 8.38 -10.72 -12.36
N TRP A 36 7.65 -11.02 -11.28
CA TRP A 36 6.37 -11.72 -11.33
C TRP A 36 5.15 -10.83 -11.04
N LYS A 37 5.32 -9.60 -10.53
CA LYS A 37 4.20 -8.71 -10.18
C LYS A 37 4.63 -7.26 -10.01
N VAL A 38 3.72 -6.37 -10.34
CA VAL A 38 3.82 -4.93 -10.11
C VAL A 38 2.88 -4.56 -8.97
N VAL A 39 3.40 -3.86 -7.97
CA VAL A 39 2.67 -3.39 -6.80
C VAL A 39 2.63 -1.87 -6.81
N HIS A 40 1.44 -1.28 -6.83
CA HIS A 40 1.24 0.17 -6.70
C HIS A 40 1.09 0.53 -5.23
N VAL A 41 2.08 1.23 -4.69
CA VAL A 41 2.11 1.64 -3.29
C VAL A 41 1.62 3.07 -3.17
N ASN A 42 0.62 3.27 -2.31
CA ASN A 42 0.01 4.57 -2.04
C ASN A 42 0.13 4.86 -0.55
N THR A 43 0.97 5.82 -0.18
CA THR A 43 1.05 6.34 1.19
C THR A 43 -0.08 7.34 1.39
N VAL A 44 -1.09 6.96 2.16
CA VAL A 44 -2.31 7.74 2.36
C VAL A 44 -2.06 8.76 3.47
N LEU A 45 -2.40 10.03 3.24
CA LEU A 45 -2.43 11.04 4.30
C LEU A 45 -3.64 11.97 4.27
N GLU A 46 -4.50 11.95 3.23
CA GLU A 46 -5.67 12.84 3.24
C GLU A 46 -6.83 12.42 2.33
N THR A 47 -6.59 11.75 1.20
CA THR A 47 -7.68 11.34 0.31
C THR A 47 -7.22 10.22 -0.60
N ALA A 48 -7.78 9.03 -0.41
CA ALA A 48 -7.57 7.92 -1.33
C ALA A 48 -8.25 8.23 -2.68
N GLU A 49 -7.52 8.88 -3.59
CA GLU A 49 -7.74 8.66 -5.02
C GLU A 49 -7.28 7.23 -5.32
N LEU A 50 -8.14 6.28 -4.93
CA LEU A 50 -7.97 4.88 -5.31
C LEU A 50 -7.87 4.85 -6.83
N SER A 51 -6.70 4.51 -7.35
CA SER A 51 -6.53 4.42 -8.79
C SER A 51 -7.38 3.24 -9.30
N ASP A 52 -8.24 3.50 -10.27
CA ASP A 52 -9.10 2.50 -10.94
C ASP A 52 -8.33 1.57 -11.91
N GLU A 53 -7.02 1.44 -11.74
CA GLU A 53 -6.15 0.63 -12.61
C GLU A 53 -6.40 -0.87 -12.34
N SER A 54 -7.37 -1.41 -13.08
CA SER A 54 -7.81 -2.80 -12.97
C SER A 54 -6.70 -3.78 -13.37
N GLY A 55 -6.32 -4.66 -12.45
CA GLY A 55 -5.38 -5.77 -12.69
C GLY A 55 -4.01 -5.64 -12.01
N GLN A 56 -3.74 -4.57 -11.26
CA GLN A 56 -2.50 -4.38 -10.52
C GLN A 56 -2.71 -4.62 -9.02
N PHE A 57 -1.66 -4.97 -8.27
CA PHE A 57 -1.77 -5.14 -6.81
C PHE A 57 -1.57 -3.80 -6.13
N HIS A 58 -2.53 -3.35 -5.33
CA HIS A 58 -2.45 -2.07 -4.64
C HIS A 58 -2.03 -2.25 -3.19
N CYS A 59 -0.94 -1.64 -2.79
CA CYS A 59 -0.54 -1.58 -1.39
C CYS A 59 -0.81 -0.19 -0.85
N TYR A 60 -1.62 -0.08 0.20
CA TYR A 60 -1.87 1.19 0.86
C TYR A 60 -1.06 1.25 2.13
N VAL A 61 -0.38 2.36 2.37
CA VAL A 61 0.42 2.57 3.58
C VAL A 61 -0.25 3.65 4.39
N ALA A 62 -0.59 3.34 5.64
CA ALA A 62 -1.33 4.22 6.52
C ALA A 62 -0.78 4.14 7.96
N GLN A 63 -1.05 5.15 8.76
CA GLN A 63 -0.79 5.12 10.20
C GLN A 63 -1.85 4.29 10.91
N PRO A 64 -1.56 3.71 12.08
CA PRO A 64 -2.53 2.90 12.83
C PRO A 64 -3.84 3.62 13.13
N GLU A 65 -3.83 4.96 13.24
CA GLU A 65 -5.04 5.76 13.44
C GLU A 65 -5.96 5.83 12.22
N ASP A 66 -5.41 5.75 11.01
CA ASP A 66 -6.13 5.87 9.74
C ASP A 66 -6.49 4.49 9.11
N VAL A 67 -5.84 3.43 9.58
CA VAL A 67 -5.98 2.06 9.03
C VAL A 67 -7.40 1.54 9.14
N ASP A 68 -8.07 1.76 10.27
CA ASP A 68 -9.45 1.32 10.48
C ASP A 68 -10.41 1.97 9.48
N GLU A 69 -10.23 3.28 9.20
CA GLU A 69 -11.05 4.01 8.24
C GLU A 69 -10.77 3.53 6.81
N LEU A 70 -9.49 3.38 6.46
CA LEU A 70 -9.06 2.90 5.15
C LEU A 70 -9.52 1.46 4.87
N GLU A 71 -9.37 0.55 5.84
CA GLU A 71 -9.86 -0.82 5.72
C GLU A 71 -11.38 -0.85 5.50
N THR A 72 -12.10 -0.03 6.27
CA THR A 72 -13.55 0.11 6.13
C THR A 72 -13.93 0.61 4.75
N GLU A 73 -13.22 1.61 4.23
CA GLU A 73 -13.47 2.16 2.89
C GLU A 73 -13.19 1.13 1.79
N LEU A 74 -12.05 0.44 1.84
CA LEU A 74 -11.66 -0.58 0.86
C LEU A 74 -12.63 -1.76 0.87
N ARG A 75 -13.05 -2.23 2.05
CA ARG A 75 -14.09 -3.25 2.18
C ARG A 75 -15.43 -2.78 1.64
N ARG A 76 -15.78 -1.51 1.84
CA ARG A 76 -17.03 -0.90 1.35
C ARG A 76 -17.03 -0.73 -0.16
N ARG A 77 -15.91 -0.32 -0.76
CA ARG A 77 -15.74 -0.18 -2.21
C ARG A 77 -15.60 -1.51 -2.92
N SER A 78 -15.14 -2.55 -2.21
CA SER A 78 -14.92 -3.90 -2.74
C SER A 78 -14.28 -3.88 -4.13
N PRO A 79 -13.08 -3.28 -4.27
CA PRO A 79 -12.45 -3.12 -5.56
C PRO A 79 -12.15 -4.48 -6.21
N GLU A 80 -12.22 -4.52 -7.54
CA GLU A 80 -11.96 -5.74 -8.33
C GLU A 80 -10.47 -6.11 -8.42
N TYR A 81 -9.59 -5.27 -7.86
CA TYR A 81 -8.14 -5.50 -7.76
C TYR A 81 -7.74 -6.06 -6.39
N GLU A 82 -6.62 -6.78 -6.34
CA GLU A 82 -6.02 -7.23 -5.08
C GLU A 82 -5.38 -6.05 -4.35
N TRP A 83 -5.63 -5.93 -3.05
CA TRP A 83 -5.02 -4.92 -2.21
C TRP A 83 -4.41 -5.46 -0.91
N ALA A 84 -3.54 -4.67 -0.29
CA ALA A 84 -3.02 -4.90 1.06
C ALA A 84 -2.81 -3.54 1.76
N ILE A 85 -2.89 -3.54 3.08
CA ILE A 85 -2.63 -2.36 3.91
C ILE A 85 -1.33 -2.62 4.69
N ILE A 86 -0.44 -1.62 4.72
CA ILE A 86 0.76 -1.61 5.56
C ILE A 86 0.54 -0.51 6.59
N VAL A 87 0.44 -0.92 7.83
CA VAL A 87 0.39 -0.03 8.98
C VAL A 87 1.82 0.35 9.33
N VAL A 88 2.13 1.64 9.40
CA VAL A 88 3.44 2.12 9.86
C VAL A 88 3.24 2.89 11.17
N ASP A 89 3.90 2.42 12.22
CA ASP A 89 3.89 3.05 13.55
C ASP A 89 5.32 3.45 13.94
N GLY A 90 5.63 4.73 13.81
CA GLY A 90 6.95 5.24 14.17
C GLY A 90 8.06 4.65 13.31
N ASP A 91 8.80 3.67 13.84
CA ASP A 91 9.90 2.95 13.16
C ASP A 91 9.49 1.51 12.76
N ASP A 92 8.37 1.02 13.26
CA ASP A 92 7.86 -0.33 13.02
C ASP A 92 6.80 -0.35 11.91
N TYR A 93 6.61 -1.51 11.28
CA TYR A 93 5.58 -1.71 10.28
C TYR A 93 4.88 -3.06 10.44
N GLN A 94 3.56 -3.06 10.30
CA GLN A 94 2.73 -4.24 10.29
C GLN A 94 2.01 -4.38 8.95
N VAL A 95 2.16 -5.54 8.31
CA VAL A 95 1.48 -5.81 7.04
C VAL A 95 0.11 -6.44 7.34
N GLU A 96 -0.95 -5.65 7.23
CA GLU A 96 -2.33 -6.13 7.28
C GLU A 96 -2.84 -6.44 5.87
N ARG A 97 -2.84 -7.73 5.54
CA ARG A 97 -3.36 -8.22 4.27
C ARG A 97 -4.86 -8.49 4.39
N ALA A 98 -5.68 -7.75 3.64
CA ALA A 98 -7.08 -8.09 3.39
C ALA A 98 -7.48 -7.69 1.97
N PRO A 99 -8.43 -8.38 1.30
CA PRO A 99 -9.03 -9.67 1.63
C PRO A 99 -8.15 -10.82 1.10
N PRO A 100 -8.40 -12.08 1.54
CA PRO A 100 -7.75 -13.24 0.95
C PRO A 100 -8.07 -13.25 -0.54
N GLY A 101 -7.05 -13.05 -1.39
CA GLY A 101 -7.24 -13.13 -2.84
C GLY A 101 -8.01 -14.40 -3.21
N PRO A 102 -8.78 -14.41 -4.32
CA PRO A 102 -9.45 -15.62 -4.78
C PRO A 102 -8.40 -16.72 -4.78
N ARG A 103 -8.66 -17.75 -3.96
CA ARG A 103 -7.80 -18.90 -3.77
C ARG A 103 -7.34 -19.32 -5.16
N ALA A 104 -6.05 -19.12 -5.47
CA ALA A 104 -5.47 -19.59 -6.70
C ALA A 104 -5.73 -21.09 -6.71
N THR A 105 -6.77 -21.50 -7.43
CA THR A 105 -7.11 -22.91 -7.56
C THR A 105 -6.14 -23.39 -8.61
N ALA A 106 -5.10 -24.08 -8.11
CA ALA A 106 -4.15 -24.83 -8.91
C ALA A 106 -4.87 -25.86 -9.79
#